data_AF-A0A6L5G4J5-F1
#
_entry.id   AF-A0A6L5G4J5-F1
#
_cell.length_a   1.000
_cell.length_b   1.000
_cell.length_c   1.000
_cell.angle_alpha   90.00
_cell.angle_beta   90.00
_cell.angle_gamma   90.00
#
_symmetry.space_group_name_H-M   'P 1'
#
loop_
_entity.id
_entity.type
_entity.pdbx_description
1 polymer ?
#
loop_
_entity_poly.entity_id
_entity_poly.type
_entity_poly.pdbx_seq_one_letter_code
_entity_poly.pdbx_strand_id
1 'polypeptide(L)'
;MTDRANSSLNPPPKQGAAPSRSSVTLSEAQLEQIRRLVAVGRAESVDEYVGAAVAERLERDRSLTELQDLFERKGQGPSEEHLAWAREVLGVEDKDAEGRT
;
A
#
# COMPACT_ATOMS: atom_id res chain seq x y z
N MET A 1 19.69 -13.30 -59.19
CA MET A 1 19.93 -13.95 -57.88
C MET A 1 20.63 -12.96 -56.98
N THR A 2 19.87 -12.30 -56.10
CA THR A 2 20.21 -11.91 -54.70
C THR A 2 19.31 -10.74 -54.30
N ASP A 3 18.15 -11.05 -53.71
CA ASP A 3 17.40 -10.10 -52.90
C ASP A 3 17.20 -10.76 -51.52
N ARG A 4 18.18 -10.53 -50.64
CA ARG A 4 18.17 -11.01 -49.26
C ARG A 4 18.81 -9.93 -48.40
N ALA A 5 18.13 -8.79 -48.27
CA ALA A 5 18.48 -7.79 -47.29
C ALA A 5 17.21 -7.26 -46.63
N ASN A 6 17.21 -7.26 -45.31
CA ASN A 6 16.30 -6.54 -44.41
C ASN A 6 14.87 -7.07 -44.27
N SER A 7 14.74 -8.26 -43.65
CA SER A 7 13.64 -8.45 -42.69
C SER A 7 14.07 -7.90 -41.34
N SER A 8 13.67 -6.65 -41.10
CA SER A 8 13.59 -6.03 -39.78
C SER A 8 12.74 -6.91 -38.87
N LEU A 9 13.38 -7.75 -38.06
CA LEU A 9 12.70 -8.45 -36.96
C LEU A 9 12.74 -7.53 -35.75
N ASN A 10 11.79 -6.59 -35.76
CA ASN A 10 11.36 -5.88 -34.58
C ASN A 10 11.17 -6.91 -33.45
N PRO A 11 11.78 -6.73 -32.27
CA PRO A 11 11.45 -7.59 -31.14
C PRO A 11 9.94 -7.44 -30.86
N PRO A 12 9.23 -8.53 -30.53
CA PRO A 12 7.82 -8.42 -30.19
C PRO A 12 7.66 -7.40 -29.04
N PRO A 13 6.56 -6.63 -29.03
CA PRO A 13 6.30 -5.73 -27.92
C PRO A 13 6.34 -6.54 -26.63
N LYS A 14 7.10 -6.06 -25.63
CA LYS A 14 7.16 -6.67 -24.30
C LYS A 14 5.71 -6.86 -23.84
N GLN A 15 5.26 -8.11 -23.81
CA GLN A 15 3.96 -8.47 -23.26
C GLN A 15 3.92 -7.84 -21.87
N GLY A 16 2.95 -6.95 -21.64
CA GLY A 16 2.76 -6.32 -20.34
C GLY A 16 2.81 -7.40 -19.28
N ALA A 17 3.68 -7.25 -18.29
CA ALA A 17 3.96 -8.28 -17.31
C ALA A 17 2.64 -8.85 -16.80
N ALA A 18 2.41 -10.14 -17.06
CA ALA A 18 1.20 -10.80 -16.60
C ALA A 18 1.10 -10.61 -15.08
N PRO A 19 -0.11 -10.38 -14.54
CA PRO A 19 -0.28 -10.22 -13.10
C PRO A 19 0.36 -11.43 -12.40
N SER A 20 1.28 -11.15 -11.48
CA SER A 20 1.96 -12.19 -10.72
C SER A 20 0.99 -12.74 -9.70
N ARG A 21 0.71 -14.04 -9.77
CA ARG A 21 -0.20 -14.70 -8.83
C ARG A 21 0.59 -15.14 -7.60
N SER A 22 0.35 -14.49 -6.48
CA SER A 22 0.90 -14.87 -5.17
C SER A 22 -0.17 -15.61 -4.35
N SER A 23 0.26 -16.56 -3.52
CA SER A 23 -0.59 -17.19 -2.50
C SER A 23 -0.25 -16.58 -1.15
N VAL A 24 -1.28 -16.21 -0.37
CA VAL A 24 -1.14 -15.58 0.94
C VAL A 24 -1.98 -16.35 1.94
N THR A 25 -1.44 -16.59 3.13
CA THR A 25 -2.19 -17.25 4.22
C THR A 25 -2.83 -16.20 5.10
N LEU A 26 -4.13 -16.33 5.35
CA LEU A 26 -4.90 -15.50 6.27
C LEU A 26 -5.43 -16.37 7.41
N SER A 27 -5.67 -15.76 8.56
CA SER A 27 -6.42 -16.45 9.61
C SER A 27 -7.86 -16.70 9.17
N GLU A 28 -8.47 -17.79 9.65
CA GLU A 28 -9.89 -18.10 9.38
C GLU A 28 -10.81 -16.93 9.75
N ALA A 29 -10.54 -16.24 10.86
CA ALA A 29 -11.33 -15.08 11.28
C ALA A 29 -11.29 -13.94 10.26
N GLN A 30 -10.11 -13.64 9.71
CA GLN A 30 -9.95 -12.62 8.66
C GLN A 30 -10.67 -13.04 7.37
N LEU A 31 -10.50 -14.30 6.95
CA LEU A 31 -11.14 -14.81 5.73
C LEU A 31 -12.67 -14.76 5.83
N GLU A 32 -13.23 -15.16 6.97
CA GLU A 32 -14.66 -15.08 7.24
C GLU A 32 -15.17 -13.63 7.25
N GLN A 33 -14.40 -12.70 7.81
CA GLN A 33 -14.74 -11.28 7.76
C GLN A 33 -14.77 -10.75 6.33
N ILE A 34 -13.79 -11.10 5.51
CA ILE A 34 -13.73 -10.69 4.10
C ILE A 34 -14.92 -11.29 3.33
N ARG A 35 -15.24 -12.58 3.54
CA ARG A 35 -16.40 -13.23 2.94
C ARG A 35 -17.70 -12.52 3.27
N ARG A 36 -17.89 -12.07 4.53
CA ARG A 36 -19.06 -11.28 4.92
C ARG A 36 -19.13 -9.95 4.18
N LEU A 37 -18.00 -9.27 3.98
CA LEU A 37 -17.94 -8.00 3.24
C LEU A 37 -18.28 -8.19 1.75
N VAL A 38 -17.77 -9.25 1.13
CA VAL A 38 -18.13 -9.64 -0.25
C VAL A 38 -19.62 -9.96 -0.34
N ALA A 39 -20.18 -10.71 0.61
CA ALA A 39 -21.59 -11.08 0.63
C ALA A 39 -22.55 -9.87 0.71
N VAL A 40 -22.13 -8.76 1.33
CA VAL A 40 -22.90 -7.51 1.37
C VAL A 40 -22.56 -6.56 0.20
N GLY A 41 -21.81 -7.03 -0.79
CA GLY A 41 -21.51 -6.29 -2.03
C GLY A 41 -20.39 -5.26 -1.93
N ARG A 42 -19.48 -5.38 -0.95
CA ARG A 42 -18.34 -4.45 -0.82
C ARG A 42 -17.20 -4.73 -1.80
N ALA A 43 -17.16 -5.92 -2.39
CA ALA A 43 -16.28 -6.31 -3.49
C ALA A 43 -16.92 -7.50 -4.23
N GLU A 44 -16.52 -7.76 -5.48
CA GLU A 44 -17.03 -8.88 -6.29
C GLU A 44 -16.38 -10.22 -5.87
N SER A 45 -15.20 -10.19 -5.26
CA SER A 45 -14.50 -11.38 -4.77
C SER A 45 -13.56 -11.11 -3.58
N VAL A 46 -13.10 -12.18 -2.94
CA VAL A 46 -12.06 -12.12 -1.89
C VAL A 46 -10.76 -11.55 -2.45
N ASP A 47 -10.33 -12.02 -3.62
CA ASP A 47 -9.08 -11.58 -4.26
C ASP A 47 -9.13 -10.10 -4.61
N GLU A 48 -10.27 -9.62 -5.11
CA GLU A 48 -10.47 -8.20 -5.39
C GLU A 48 -10.46 -7.37 -4.11
N TYR A 49 -11.17 -7.81 -3.06
CA TYR A 49 -11.16 -7.13 -1.77
C TYR A 49 -9.74 -7.00 -1.21
N VAL A 50 -8.97 -8.10 -1.22
CA VAL A 50 -7.59 -8.12 -0.73
C VAL A 50 -6.71 -7.23 -1.60
N GLY A 51 -6.85 -7.31 -2.92
CA GLY A 51 -6.10 -6.46 -3.86
C GLY A 51 -6.35 -4.97 -3.61
N ALA A 52 -7.60 -4.57 -3.45
CA ALA A 52 -7.98 -3.19 -3.14
C ALA A 52 -7.43 -2.73 -1.78
N ALA A 53 -7.57 -3.56 -0.75
CA ALA A 53 -7.06 -3.24 0.59
C ALA A 53 -5.54 -3.09 0.63
N VAL A 54 -4.81 -3.95 -0.11
CA VAL A 54 -3.35 -3.86 -0.25
C VAL A 54 -2.97 -2.59 -1.01
N ALA A 55 -3.65 -2.27 -2.11
CA ALA A 55 -3.40 -1.07 -2.88
C ALA A 55 -3.62 0.21 -2.05
N GLU A 56 -4.72 0.28 -1.30
CA GLU A 56 -5.01 1.40 -0.38
C GLU A 56 -3.92 1.53 0.68
N ARG A 57 -3.48 0.41 1.27
CA ARG A 57 -2.43 0.43 2.29
C ARG A 57 -1.10 0.94 1.73
N LEU A 58 -0.71 0.47 0.55
CA LEU A 58 0.54 0.91 -0.11
C LEU A 58 0.48 2.39 -0.50
N GLU A 59 -0.69 2.90 -0.91
CA GLU A 59 -0.88 4.32 -1.18
C GLU A 59 -0.68 5.17 0.09
N ARG A 60 -1.27 4.73 1.20
CA ARG A 60 -1.12 5.40 2.50
C ARG A 60 0.32 5.39 2.98
N ASP A 61 0.99 4.24 2.87
CA ASP A 61 2.39 4.10 3.27
C ASP A 61 3.30 5.00 2.42
N ARG A 62 3.06 5.10 1.10
CA ARG A 62 3.78 6.02 0.21
C ARG A 62 3.54 7.48 0.59
N SER A 63 2.27 7.86 0.76
CA SER A 63 1.87 9.22 1.14
C SER A 63 2.53 9.65 2.46
N LEU A 64 2.64 8.72 3.41
CA LEU A 64 3.28 8.98 4.69
C LEU A 64 4.80 9.18 4.54
N THR A 65 5.47 8.39 3.71
CA THR A 65 6.90 8.58 3.39
C THR A 65 7.12 9.93 2.71
N GLU A 66 6.31 10.29 1.71
CA GLU A 66 6.42 11.57 1.04
C GLU A 66 6.21 12.75 2.00
N LEU A 67 5.28 12.61 2.95
CA LEU A 67 5.05 13.62 3.98
C LEU A 67 6.28 13.78 4.90
N GLN A 68 6.93 12.67 5.28
CA GLN A 68 8.16 12.72 6.07
C GLN A 68 9.29 13.42 5.31
N ASP A 69 9.50 13.06 4.04
CA ASP A 69 10.50 13.70 3.18
C ASP A 69 10.26 15.22 3.05
N LEU A 70 9.00 15.66 2.98
CA LEU A 70 8.66 17.08 2.95
C LEU A 70 9.03 17.82 4.24
N PHE A 71 8.80 17.20 5.40
CA PHE A 71 9.20 17.78 6.68
C PHE A 71 10.73 17.85 6.82
N GLU A 72 11.44 16.81 6.39
CA GLU A 72 12.91 16.80 6.36
C GLU A 72 13.45 17.91 5.46
N ARG A 73 12.93 18.04 4.24
CA ARG A 73 13.33 19.09 3.29
C ARG A 73 13.04 20.50 3.80
N LYS A 74 11.94 20.67 4.53
CA LYS A 74 11.58 21.95 5.16
C LYS A 74 12.44 22.23 6.41
N GLY A 75 13.06 21.21 7.00
CA GLY A 75 13.80 21.31 8.25
C GLY A 75 12.89 21.56 9.47
N GLN A 76 11.59 21.31 9.35
CA GLN A 76 10.62 21.55 10.40
C GLN A 76 9.53 20.47 10.36
N GLY A 77 9.45 19.65 11.40
CA GLY A 77 8.36 18.70 11.61
C GLY A 77 7.12 19.32 12.25
N PRO A 78 6.09 18.50 12.57
CA PRO A 78 4.96 18.93 13.38
C PRO A 78 5.42 19.51 14.73
N SER A 79 4.75 20.56 15.22
CA SER A 79 5.02 21.12 16.55
C SER A 79 4.53 20.16 17.64
N GLU A 80 4.98 20.39 18.88
CA GLU A 80 4.49 19.64 20.05
C GLU A 80 2.97 19.74 20.22
N GLU A 81 2.37 20.89 19.90
CA GLU A 81 0.91 21.07 19.90
C GLU A 81 0.23 20.16 18.88
N HIS A 82 0.77 20.06 17.65
CA HIS A 82 0.23 19.16 16.63
C HIS A 82 0.36 17.69 17.05
N LEU A 83 1.47 17.32 17.71
CA LEU A 83 1.67 15.96 18.21
C LEU A 83 0.76 15.63 19.39
N ALA A 84 0.55 16.58 20.31
CA ALA A 84 -0.37 16.43 21.44
C ALA A 84 -1.82 16.24 20.96
N TRP A 85 -2.26 17.08 20.01
CA TRP A 85 -3.56 16.91 19.36
C TRP A 85 -3.68 15.55 18.65
N ALA A 86 -2.65 15.14 17.90
CA ALA A 86 -2.66 13.85 17.20
C ALA A 86 -2.77 12.67 18.18
N ARG A 87 -2.07 12.72 19.33
CA ARG A 87 -2.15 11.68 20.37
C ARG A 87 -3.54 11.59 20.99
N GLU A 88 -4.18 12.72 21.26
CA GLU A 88 -5.56 12.77 21.76
C GLU A 88 -6.52 12.11 20.76
N VAL A 89 -6.47 12.53 19.49
CA VAL A 89 -7.36 12.01 18.45
C VAL A 89 -7.13 10.52 18.17
N LEU A 90 -5.88 10.08 18.21
CA LEU A 90 -5.50 8.69 17.94
C LEU A 90 -5.58 7.78 19.19
N GLY A 91 -5.83 8.35 20.37
CA GLY A 91 -5.90 7.61 21.64
C GLY A 91 -4.58 6.97 22.05
N VAL A 92 -3.44 7.59 21.71
CA VAL A 92 -2.10 7.08 22.05
C VAL A 92 -1.64 7.75 23.35
N GLU A 93 -1.76 7.06 24.47
CA GLU A 93 -1.23 7.54 25.75
C GLU A 93 0.31 7.52 25.74
N ASP A 94 0.95 8.59 26.24
CA ASP A 94 2.40 8.68 26.43
C ASP A 94 2.86 7.65 27.49
N LYS A 95 3.15 6.44 27.05
CA LYS A 95 3.80 5.44 27.93
C LYS A 95 5.29 5.68 28.15
N ASP A 96 5.86 6.72 27.52
CA ASP A 96 7.29 7.05 27.62
C ASP A 96 7.63 8.11 28.67
N ALA A 97 6.64 8.63 29.41
CA ALA A 97 6.89 9.57 30.51
C ALA A 97 7.32 8.90 31.83
N GLU A 98 7.12 7.57 31.98
CA GLU A 98 7.43 6.82 33.22
C GLU A 98 8.84 6.18 33.25
N GLY A 99 9.71 6.50 32.30
CA GLY A 99 11.06 5.92 32.19
C GLY A 99 12.22 6.76 32.72
N ARG A 100 11.98 7.92 33.33
CA ARG A 100 13.05 8.82 33.82
C ARG A 100 12.74 9.39 35.20
N THR A 101 12.96 8.58 36.23
CA THR A 101 13.21 9.03 37.61
C THR A 101 14.47 8.37 38.13
#